data_AF-A0A352XAN8-F1
#
_entry.id   AF-A0A352XAN8-F1
#
_cell.length_a   1.000
_cell.length_b   1.000
_cell.length_c   1.000
_cell.angle_alpha   90.00
_cell.angle_beta   90.00
_cell.angle_gamma   90.00
#
_symmetry.space_group_name_H-M   'P 1'
#
loop_
_entity.id
_entity.type
_entity.pdbx_description
1 polymer ?
#
loop_
_entity_poly.entity_id
_entity_poly.type
_entity_poly.pdbx_seq_one_letter_code
_entity_poly.pdbx_strand_id
1 'polypeptide(L)'
;MSINQLANHIILGTVAFSVSVSIGIFTNPEKALLNGIITFLASSTGSVVANKRFIQQEKQHIGSLLNQIAEFEEEKNILYQSVSQGMEAKQQLEASINALQIERIQLLQRVSELHTQRNQFYQEFADLQRQKQQKIDEIDNLQSQIQHIEKHQLELNKSLWAKTAQVQPAETRLNRLHGELDRLQTRIAEKLHLQKQLELELAILANHKQELGGEAYDLKTNIQALKQRGEQINHSLLYLRMQHQEVQESLTSMESKLEEMQNQVLVKQEQQEQLNQDLANLEHLKQQLESDYRQLQSEMEFFQKLSQFNFLPSSPKIELKLPNLLPKSWLTWLDFIQQLSDNEQNALKAILDKDEVALKRIADEEFTIPQSLINSINDRALETFQDIILVTRDDAVIPDVNQEYASILLEPTSVYFKDLLDVTHHTASHITSVMEEQKS
;
A
#
# COMPACT_ATOMS: atom_id res chain seq x y z
N MET A 1 176.48 -28.42 73.13
CA MET A 1 177.84 -28.74 72.65
C MET A 1 178.35 -29.91 73.47
N SER A 2 178.70 -31.05 72.86
CA SER A 2 179.00 -32.30 73.60
C SER A 2 180.50 -32.52 73.79
N ILE A 3 180.87 -33.13 74.91
CA ILE A 3 182.26 -33.35 75.37
C ILE A 3 183.12 -34.03 74.28
N ASN A 4 182.52 -34.98 73.54
CA ASN A 4 183.17 -35.75 72.49
C ASN A 4 183.79 -34.87 71.37
N GLN A 5 183.19 -33.72 71.05
CA GLN A 5 183.75 -32.81 70.04
C GLN A 5 185.03 -32.13 70.53
N LEU A 6 185.14 -31.84 71.83
CA LEU A 6 186.31 -31.18 72.41
C LEU A 6 187.50 -32.16 72.52
N ALA A 7 187.23 -33.41 72.92
CA ALA A 7 188.23 -34.47 72.98
C ALA A 7 188.93 -34.73 71.62
N ASN A 8 188.16 -34.85 70.53
CA ASN A 8 188.73 -35.10 69.18
C ASN A 8 189.68 -33.98 68.70
N HIS A 9 189.41 -32.72 69.07
CA HIS A 9 190.26 -31.60 68.67
C HIS A 9 191.58 -31.53 69.45
N ILE A 10 191.60 -31.96 70.72
CA ILE A 10 192.84 -32.08 71.49
C ILE A 10 193.75 -33.15 70.86
N ILE A 11 193.18 -34.33 70.54
CA ILE A 11 193.93 -35.45 69.94
C ILE A 11 194.60 -35.04 68.62
N LEU A 12 193.87 -34.35 67.73
CA LEU A 12 194.41 -33.92 66.43
C LEU A 12 195.61 -32.96 66.59
N GLY A 13 195.52 -32.03 67.55
CA GLY A 13 196.63 -31.11 67.85
C GLY A 13 197.87 -31.81 68.39
N THR A 14 197.71 -32.83 69.24
CA THR A 14 198.84 -33.62 69.77
C THR A 14 199.55 -34.41 68.66
N VAL A 15 198.81 -35.01 67.73
CA VAL A 15 199.39 -35.76 66.59
C VAL A 15 200.16 -34.84 65.64
N ALA A 16 199.61 -33.66 65.31
CA ALA A 16 200.31 -32.70 64.44
C ALA A 16 201.64 -32.21 65.05
N PHE A 17 201.67 -31.99 66.37
CA PHE A 17 202.88 -31.59 67.09
C PHE A 17 203.97 -32.68 67.06
N SER A 18 203.62 -33.94 67.30
CA SER A 18 204.61 -35.04 67.34
C SER A 18 205.31 -35.24 65.98
N VAL A 19 204.56 -35.24 64.87
CA VAL A 19 205.12 -35.38 63.51
C VAL A 19 206.07 -34.22 63.17
N SER A 20 205.72 -33.00 63.56
CA SER A 20 206.54 -31.80 63.31
C SER A 20 207.89 -31.86 64.05
N VAL A 21 207.89 -32.26 65.33
CA VAL A 21 209.11 -32.38 66.14
C VAL A 21 210.02 -33.49 65.62
N SER A 22 209.47 -34.65 65.23
CA SER A 22 210.27 -35.77 64.70
C SER A 22 211.06 -35.41 63.43
N ILE A 23 210.50 -34.58 62.54
CA ILE A 23 211.17 -34.14 61.31
C ILE A 23 212.18 -33.01 61.58
N GLY A 24 211.86 -32.09 62.49
CA GLY A 24 212.73 -30.93 62.81
C GLY A 24 214.08 -31.33 63.43
N ILE A 25 214.09 -32.36 64.29
CA ILE A 25 215.29 -32.82 65.00
C ILE A 25 216.41 -33.25 64.03
N PHE A 26 216.07 -33.83 62.87
CA PHE A 26 217.06 -34.30 61.90
C PHE A 26 217.69 -33.19 61.02
N THR A 27 217.18 -31.95 61.08
CA THR A 27 217.57 -30.89 60.13
C THR A 27 218.03 -29.59 60.77
N ASN A 28 217.44 -29.13 61.89
CA ASN A 28 217.99 -28.05 62.73
C ASN A 28 217.20 -27.92 64.05
N PRO A 29 217.78 -28.23 65.23
CA PRO A 29 217.02 -28.31 66.48
C PRO A 29 216.46 -26.96 66.98
N GLU A 30 217.18 -25.85 66.79
CA GLU A 30 216.81 -24.54 67.35
C GLU A 30 215.54 -23.93 66.74
N LYS A 31 215.13 -24.37 65.53
CA LYS A 31 214.03 -23.74 64.77
C LYS A 31 212.69 -24.48 64.87
N ALA A 32 212.67 -25.70 65.42
CA ALA A 32 211.45 -26.52 65.47
C ALA A 32 210.40 -26.01 66.48
N LEU A 33 210.85 -25.55 67.65
CA LEU A 33 209.95 -25.19 68.77
C LEU A 33 209.05 -23.97 68.49
N LEU A 34 209.56 -22.96 67.79
CA LEU A 34 208.83 -21.70 67.57
C LEU A 34 207.55 -21.91 66.74
N ASN A 35 207.63 -22.72 65.68
CA ASN A 35 206.52 -22.95 64.76
C ASN A 35 205.36 -23.72 65.40
N GLY A 36 205.65 -24.63 66.34
CA GLY A 36 204.60 -25.40 67.04
C GLY A 36 203.69 -24.54 67.92
N ILE A 37 204.25 -23.50 68.56
CA ILE A 37 203.51 -22.63 69.49
C ILE A 37 202.54 -21.70 68.74
N ILE A 38 202.95 -21.17 67.57
CA ILE A 38 202.15 -20.23 66.78
C ILE A 38 200.85 -20.88 66.28
N THR A 39 200.91 -22.13 65.82
CA THR A 39 199.75 -22.87 65.31
C THR A 39 198.68 -23.10 66.38
N PHE A 40 199.07 -23.42 67.63
CA PHE A 40 198.12 -23.71 68.71
C PHE A 40 197.27 -22.48 69.10
N LEU A 41 197.88 -21.30 69.17
CA LEU A 41 197.19 -20.05 69.53
C LEU A 41 196.21 -19.59 68.44
N ALA A 42 196.51 -19.87 67.16
CA ALA A 42 195.62 -19.54 66.05
C ALA A 42 194.32 -20.36 66.03
N SER A 43 194.36 -21.65 66.41
CA SER A 43 193.16 -22.50 66.40
C SER A 43 192.16 -22.19 67.52
N SER A 44 192.62 -21.69 68.67
CA SER A 44 191.76 -21.46 69.84
C SER A 44 190.78 -20.29 69.62
N THR A 45 191.27 -19.14 69.16
CA THR A 45 190.49 -17.88 69.09
C THR A 45 189.41 -17.87 68.01
N GLY A 46 189.52 -18.69 66.95
CA GLY A 46 188.49 -18.82 65.93
C GLY A 46 187.16 -19.43 66.42
N SER A 47 187.21 -20.24 67.48
CA SER A 47 186.05 -21.02 67.97
C SER A 47 184.89 -20.15 68.50
N VAL A 48 185.19 -19.08 69.24
CA VAL A 48 184.18 -18.22 69.88
C VAL A 48 183.37 -17.43 68.86
N VAL A 49 184.00 -17.02 67.75
CA VAL A 49 183.34 -16.28 66.66
C VAL A 49 182.31 -17.14 65.92
N ALA A 50 182.58 -18.44 65.77
CA ALA A 50 181.65 -19.38 65.15
C ALA A 50 180.37 -19.55 65.97
N ASN A 51 180.48 -19.72 67.30
CA ASN A 51 179.31 -19.92 68.17
C ASN A 51 178.37 -18.70 68.20
N LYS A 52 178.91 -17.47 68.15
CA LYS A 52 178.09 -16.26 68.07
C LYS A 52 177.29 -16.16 66.77
N ARG A 53 177.82 -16.66 65.65
CA ARG A 53 177.09 -16.76 64.37
C ARG A 53 175.93 -17.75 64.45
N PHE A 54 176.12 -18.91 65.08
CA PHE A 54 175.07 -19.92 65.24
C PHE A 54 173.84 -19.37 65.98
N ILE A 55 174.02 -18.76 67.16
CA ILE A 55 172.92 -18.16 67.94
C ILE A 55 172.20 -17.05 67.16
N GLN A 56 172.93 -16.32 66.30
CA GLN A 56 172.33 -15.28 65.46
C GLN A 56 171.52 -15.86 64.30
N GLN A 57 171.97 -16.97 63.68
CA GLN A 57 171.21 -17.73 62.69
C GLN A 57 169.96 -18.38 63.30
N GLU A 58 170.06 -18.94 64.51
CA GLU A 58 168.94 -19.52 65.25
C GLU A 58 167.87 -18.46 65.58
N LYS A 59 168.29 -17.26 66.03
CA LYS A 59 167.36 -16.12 66.21
C LYS A 59 166.74 -15.63 64.90
N GLN A 60 167.48 -15.63 63.79
CA GLN A 60 166.94 -15.32 62.46
C GLN A 60 165.92 -16.38 62.02
N HIS A 61 166.16 -17.66 62.29
CA HIS A 61 165.23 -18.75 61.95
C HIS A 61 163.96 -18.71 62.81
N ILE A 62 164.09 -18.50 64.13
CA ILE A 62 162.93 -18.32 65.02
C ILE A 62 162.13 -17.07 64.63
N GLY A 63 162.79 -15.96 64.30
CA GLY A 63 162.12 -14.76 63.77
C GLY A 63 161.39 -15.04 62.46
N SER A 64 161.99 -15.80 61.54
CA SER A 64 161.35 -16.23 60.29
C SER A 64 160.14 -17.12 60.53
N LEU A 65 160.20 -18.05 61.49
CA LEU A 65 159.09 -18.93 61.84
C LEU A 65 157.95 -18.18 62.54
N LEU A 66 158.27 -17.23 63.42
CA LEU A 66 157.26 -16.36 64.04
C LEU A 66 156.59 -15.44 63.02
N ASN A 67 157.34 -14.90 62.05
CA ASN A 67 156.77 -14.16 60.93
C ASN A 67 155.84 -15.04 60.08
N GLN A 68 156.23 -16.27 59.76
CA GLN A 68 155.39 -17.22 59.03
C GLN A 68 154.13 -17.62 59.81
N ILE A 69 154.21 -17.75 61.14
CA ILE A 69 153.03 -18.01 61.99
C ILE A 69 152.08 -16.80 61.98
N ALA A 70 152.61 -15.58 62.03
CA ALA A 70 151.80 -14.37 61.92
C ALA A 70 151.18 -14.22 60.52
N GLU A 71 151.94 -14.51 59.45
CA GLU A 71 151.49 -14.51 58.06
C GLU A 71 150.37 -15.55 57.83
N PHE A 72 150.52 -16.78 58.34
CA PHE A 72 149.45 -17.78 58.30
C PHE A 72 148.25 -17.43 59.18
N GLU A 73 148.42 -16.70 60.28
CA GLU A 73 147.29 -16.22 61.09
C GLU A 73 146.55 -15.06 60.40
N GLU A 74 147.25 -14.17 59.71
CA GLU A 74 146.67 -13.15 58.84
C GLU A 74 145.94 -13.78 57.65
N GLU A 75 146.56 -14.71 56.91
CA GLU A 75 145.94 -15.46 55.81
C GLU A 75 144.68 -16.22 56.29
N LYS A 76 144.76 -16.90 57.44
CA LYS A 76 143.63 -17.57 58.10
C LYS A 76 142.49 -16.59 58.41
N ASN A 77 142.79 -15.40 58.93
CA ASN A 77 141.78 -14.39 59.24
C ASN A 77 141.14 -13.82 57.97
N ILE A 78 141.94 -13.54 56.93
CA ILE A 78 141.46 -13.13 55.59
C ILE A 78 140.58 -14.23 54.99
N LEU A 79 140.96 -15.51 55.12
CA LEU A 79 140.20 -16.65 54.63
C LEU A 79 138.87 -16.80 55.38
N TYR A 80 138.84 -16.66 56.71
CA TYR A 80 137.58 -16.67 57.47
C TYR A 80 136.67 -15.50 57.09
N GLN A 81 137.22 -14.30 56.89
CA GLN A 81 136.46 -13.15 56.42
C GLN A 81 135.88 -13.38 55.02
N SER A 82 136.68 -13.92 54.10
CA SER A 82 136.28 -14.28 52.73
C SER A 82 135.20 -15.37 52.70
N VAL A 83 135.31 -16.38 53.57
CA VAL A 83 134.30 -17.44 53.72
C VAL A 83 133.00 -16.89 54.33
N SER A 84 133.06 -15.98 55.31
CA SER A 84 131.86 -15.32 55.86
C SER A 84 131.16 -14.47 54.79
N GLN A 85 131.91 -13.62 54.08
CA GLN A 85 131.41 -12.80 52.98
C GLN A 85 130.83 -13.67 51.84
N GLY A 86 131.46 -14.79 51.53
CA GLY A 86 130.96 -15.77 50.56
C GLY A 86 129.67 -16.46 51.01
N MET A 87 129.53 -16.74 52.31
CA MET A 87 128.31 -17.33 52.89
C MET A 87 127.16 -16.32 52.95
N GLU A 88 127.44 -15.06 53.31
CA GLU A 88 126.47 -13.95 53.26
C GLU A 88 126.01 -13.68 51.82
N ALA A 89 126.95 -13.58 50.87
CA ALA A 89 126.64 -13.40 49.45
C ALA A 89 125.84 -14.59 48.89
N LYS A 90 126.16 -15.82 49.29
CA LYS A 90 125.37 -17.01 48.96
C LYS A 90 123.94 -16.89 49.51
N GLN A 91 123.76 -16.53 50.77
CA GLN A 91 122.43 -16.42 51.39
C GLN A 91 121.59 -15.30 50.74
N GLN A 92 122.21 -14.17 50.40
CA GLN A 92 121.58 -13.09 49.63
C GLN A 92 121.19 -13.55 48.23
N LEU A 93 122.03 -14.33 47.55
CA LEU A 93 121.74 -14.90 46.24
C LEU A 93 120.61 -15.94 46.29
N GLU A 94 120.59 -16.82 47.29
CA GLU A 94 119.50 -17.76 47.52
C GLU A 94 118.17 -17.04 47.81
N ALA A 95 118.19 -15.98 48.63
CA ALA A 95 117.01 -15.14 48.87
C ALA A 95 116.52 -14.42 47.59
N SER A 96 117.45 -13.90 46.77
CA SER A 96 117.16 -13.26 45.49
C SER A 96 116.56 -14.25 44.48
N ILE A 97 117.14 -15.46 44.37
CA ILE A 97 116.61 -16.54 43.53
C ILE A 97 115.19 -16.92 43.95
N ASN A 98 114.93 -17.05 45.25
CA ASN A 98 113.60 -17.36 45.76
C ASN A 98 112.59 -16.23 45.47
N ALA A 99 112.98 -14.96 45.62
CA ALA A 99 112.14 -13.82 45.27
C ALA A 99 111.80 -13.79 43.76
N LEU A 100 112.80 -13.99 42.89
CA LEU A 100 112.61 -14.05 41.44
C LEU A 100 111.77 -15.26 41.00
N GLN A 101 111.84 -16.39 41.72
CA GLN A 101 110.95 -17.53 41.48
C GLN A 101 109.49 -17.21 41.84
N ILE A 102 109.24 -16.52 42.96
CA ILE A 102 107.91 -16.07 43.36
C ILE A 102 107.35 -15.06 42.35
N GLU A 103 108.14 -14.06 41.95
CA GLU A 103 107.76 -13.09 40.92
C GLU A 103 107.42 -13.78 39.58
N ARG A 104 108.26 -14.73 39.14
CA ARG A 104 108.01 -15.53 37.94
C ARG A 104 106.68 -16.31 38.02
N ILE A 105 106.34 -16.87 39.17
CA ILE A 105 105.06 -17.57 39.38
C ILE A 105 103.89 -16.57 39.28
N GLN A 106 103.99 -15.41 39.93
CA GLN A 106 102.97 -14.36 39.88
C GLN A 106 102.75 -13.82 38.47
N LEU A 107 103.83 -13.58 37.71
CA LEU A 107 103.77 -13.14 36.31
C LEU A 107 103.14 -14.21 35.41
N LEU A 108 103.48 -15.49 35.59
CA LEU A 108 102.86 -16.59 34.85
C LEU A 108 101.37 -16.74 35.15
N GLN A 109 100.97 -16.62 36.42
CA GLN A 109 99.55 -16.58 36.79
C GLN A 109 98.85 -15.39 36.12
N ARG A 110 99.44 -14.18 36.19
CA ARG A 110 98.84 -12.98 35.62
C ARG A 110 98.70 -13.03 34.10
N VAL A 111 99.66 -13.64 33.40
CA VAL A 111 99.57 -13.91 31.96
C VAL A 111 98.44 -14.91 31.65
N SER A 112 98.26 -15.94 32.48
CA SER A 112 97.16 -16.90 32.36
C SER A 112 95.78 -16.26 32.59
N GLU A 113 95.65 -15.40 33.60
CA GLU A 113 94.45 -14.58 33.85
C GLU A 113 94.12 -13.69 32.65
N LEU A 114 95.11 -12.94 32.15
CA LEU A 114 94.92 -12.03 31.01
C LEU A 114 94.59 -12.79 29.72
N HIS A 115 95.16 -13.97 29.48
CA HIS A 115 94.75 -14.83 28.37
C HIS A 115 93.30 -15.32 28.52
N THR A 116 92.88 -15.66 29.74
CA THR A 116 91.50 -16.09 30.02
C THR A 116 90.51 -14.93 29.77
N GLN A 117 90.78 -13.75 30.31
CA GLN A 117 89.97 -12.54 30.09
C GLN A 117 89.90 -12.16 28.61
N ARG A 118 91.03 -12.17 27.89
CA ARG A 118 91.08 -11.93 26.44
C ARG A 118 90.21 -12.94 25.68
N ASN A 119 90.23 -14.21 26.06
CA ASN A 119 89.42 -15.25 25.41
C ASN A 119 87.92 -15.06 25.69
N GLN A 120 87.55 -14.64 26.91
CA GLN A 120 86.18 -14.26 27.26
C GLN A 120 85.69 -13.07 26.43
N PHE A 121 86.47 -12.00 26.33
CA PHE A 121 86.12 -10.83 25.49
C PHE A 121 85.98 -11.18 24.01
N TYR A 122 86.76 -12.13 23.47
CA TYR A 122 86.55 -12.61 22.09
C TYR A 122 85.22 -13.38 21.91
N GLN A 123 84.78 -14.14 22.92
CA GLN A 123 83.50 -14.83 22.90
C GLN A 123 82.34 -13.83 23.02
N GLU A 124 82.40 -12.92 23.99
CA GLU A 124 81.41 -11.84 24.16
C GLU A 124 81.30 -10.97 22.91
N PHE A 125 82.41 -10.60 22.27
CA PHE A 125 82.40 -9.84 21.02
C PHE A 125 81.76 -10.63 19.87
N ALA A 126 82.06 -11.93 19.73
CA ALA A 126 81.45 -12.77 18.70
C ALA A 126 79.94 -12.93 18.89
N ASP A 127 79.47 -13.08 20.14
CA ASP A 127 78.06 -13.19 20.46
C ASP A 127 77.33 -11.84 20.30
N LEU A 128 77.96 -10.72 20.65
CA LEU A 128 77.44 -9.38 20.37
C LEU A 128 77.32 -9.09 18.87
N GLN A 129 78.28 -9.53 18.05
CA GLN A 129 78.16 -9.43 16.58
C GLN A 129 77.01 -10.31 16.05
N ARG A 130 76.80 -11.51 16.61
CA ARG A 130 75.66 -12.37 16.24
C ARG A 130 74.32 -11.72 16.59
N GLN A 131 74.19 -11.18 17.81
CA GLN A 131 72.98 -10.47 18.25
C GLN A 131 72.71 -9.22 17.40
N LYS A 132 73.77 -8.46 17.06
CA LYS A 132 73.68 -7.32 16.16
C LYS A 132 73.16 -7.73 14.78
N GLN A 133 73.69 -8.80 14.19
CA GLN A 133 73.22 -9.27 12.88
C GLN A 133 71.75 -9.71 12.95
N GLN A 134 71.38 -10.52 13.95
CA GLN A 134 69.98 -10.94 14.16
C GLN A 134 69.02 -9.74 14.27
N LYS A 135 69.45 -8.65 14.90
CA LYS A 135 68.65 -7.41 15.00
C LYS A 135 68.60 -6.59 13.71
N ILE A 136 69.61 -6.68 12.84
CA ILE A 136 69.55 -6.13 11.47
C ILE A 136 68.56 -6.95 10.64
N ASP A 137 68.67 -8.28 10.66
CA ASP A 137 67.77 -9.19 9.94
C ASP A 137 66.29 -9.00 10.36
N GLU A 138 66.05 -8.74 11.65
CA GLU A 138 64.72 -8.42 12.20
C GLU A 138 64.20 -7.05 11.73
N ILE A 139 65.06 -6.03 11.63
CA ILE A 139 64.71 -4.69 11.11
C ILE A 139 64.36 -4.77 9.61
N ASP A 140 65.17 -5.47 8.81
CA ASP A 140 64.93 -5.62 7.36
C ASP A 140 63.61 -6.38 7.08
N ASN A 141 63.30 -7.39 7.89
CA ASN A 141 62.02 -8.10 7.86
C ASN A 141 60.84 -7.19 8.23
N LEU A 142 60.94 -6.42 9.32
CA LEU A 142 59.89 -5.47 9.74
C LEU A 142 59.68 -4.36 8.70
N GLN A 143 60.75 -3.82 8.11
CA GLN A 143 60.67 -2.83 7.04
C GLN A 143 59.97 -3.40 5.80
N SER A 144 60.26 -4.66 5.43
CA SER A 144 59.58 -5.37 4.34
C SER A 144 58.08 -5.55 4.61
N GLN A 145 57.71 -5.86 5.85
CA GLN A 145 56.29 -5.97 6.27
C GLN A 145 55.58 -4.61 6.23
N ILE A 146 56.24 -3.53 6.66
CA ILE A 146 55.69 -2.16 6.58
C ILE A 146 55.39 -1.79 5.12
N GLN A 147 56.35 -1.96 4.21
CA GLN A 147 56.15 -1.68 2.78
C GLN A 147 55.00 -2.51 2.16
N HIS A 148 54.84 -3.76 2.60
CA HIS A 148 53.73 -4.62 2.17
C HIS A 148 52.37 -4.10 2.68
N ILE A 149 52.30 -3.62 3.94
CA ILE A 149 51.10 -3.02 4.53
C ILE A 149 50.76 -1.69 3.84
N GLU A 150 51.74 -0.81 3.59
CA GLU A 150 51.58 0.45 2.87
C GLU A 150 51.02 0.22 1.45
N LYS A 151 51.55 -0.77 0.72
CA LYS A 151 51.05 -1.17 -0.59
C LYS A 151 49.58 -1.62 -0.53
N HIS A 152 49.22 -2.46 0.44
CA HIS A 152 47.83 -2.89 0.61
C HIS A 152 46.89 -1.76 1.06
N GLN A 153 47.36 -0.81 1.87
CA GLN A 153 46.58 0.39 2.20
C GLN A 153 46.31 1.24 0.94
N LEU A 154 47.29 1.40 0.06
CA LEU A 154 47.12 2.11 -1.22
C LEU A 154 46.14 1.39 -2.16
N GLU A 155 46.24 0.05 -2.27
CA GLU A 155 45.32 -0.79 -3.05
C GLU A 155 43.89 -0.73 -2.50
N LEU A 156 43.72 -0.80 -1.18
CA LEU A 156 42.42 -0.70 -0.50
C LEU A 156 41.81 0.69 -0.68
N ASN A 157 42.59 1.76 -0.52
CA ASN A 157 42.15 3.14 -0.73
C ASN A 157 41.70 3.35 -2.19
N LYS A 158 42.46 2.85 -3.17
CA LYS A 158 42.07 2.85 -4.59
C LYS A 158 40.77 2.08 -4.84
N SER A 159 40.58 0.94 -4.18
CA SER A 159 39.35 0.14 -4.25
C SER A 159 38.13 0.88 -3.64
N LEU A 160 38.33 1.57 -2.51
CA LEU A 160 37.32 2.40 -1.87
C LEU A 160 36.90 3.56 -2.78
N TRP A 161 37.85 4.33 -3.34
CA TRP A 161 37.53 5.39 -4.31
C TRP A 161 36.78 4.87 -5.53
N ALA A 162 37.19 3.72 -6.08
CA ALA A 162 36.49 3.09 -7.21
C ALA A 162 35.04 2.69 -6.85
N LYS A 163 34.79 2.19 -5.62
CA LYS A 163 33.44 1.90 -5.14
C LYS A 163 32.61 3.16 -4.90
N THR A 164 33.15 4.18 -4.23
CA THR A 164 32.48 5.46 -4.01
C THR A 164 32.08 6.13 -5.34
N ALA A 165 32.94 6.07 -6.34
CA ALA A 165 32.66 6.56 -7.70
C ALA A 165 31.58 5.75 -8.44
N GLN A 166 31.29 4.50 -8.04
CA GLN A 166 30.17 3.69 -8.56
C GLN A 166 28.86 3.92 -7.80
N VAL A 167 28.93 4.27 -6.51
CA VAL A 167 27.76 4.56 -5.67
C VAL A 167 27.04 5.84 -6.14
N GLN A 168 27.75 6.94 -6.39
CA GLN A 168 27.14 8.21 -6.79
C GLN A 168 26.27 8.14 -8.07
N PRO A 169 26.68 7.46 -9.17
CA PRO A 169 25.80 7.20 -10.31
C PRO A 169 24.61 6.27 -9.98
N ALA A 170 24.78 5.32 -9.06
CA ALA A 170 23.70 4.41 -8.66
C ALA A 170 22.62 5.13 -7.84
N GLU A 171 23.01 5.99 -6.90
CA GLU A 171 22.11 6.89 -6.14
C GLU A 171 21.38 7.85 -7.08
N THR A 172 22.10 8.50 -8.00
CA THR A 172 21.50 9.35 -9.04
C THR A 172 20.47 8.60 -9.89
N ARG A 173 20.76 7.34 -10.26
CA ARG A 173 19.81 6.48 -11.00
C ARG A 173 18.59 6.09 -10.15
N LEU A 174 18.77 5.80 -8.87
CA LEU A 174 17.69 5.48 -7.94
C LEU A 174 16.74 6.68 -7.78
N ASN A 175 17.30 7.87 -7.54
CA ASN A 175 16.53 9.11 -7.43
C ASN A 175 15.73 9.43 -8.71
N ARG A 176 16.32 9.20 -9.90
CA ARG A 176 15.59 9.31 -11.18
C ARG A 176 14.43 8.31 -11.28
N LEU A 177 14.67 7.05 -10.92
CA LEU A 177 13.64 6.00 -10.96
C LEU A 177 12.50 6.25 -9.96
N HIS A 178 12.81 6.85 -8.80
CA HIS A 178 11.79 7.27 -7.83
C HIS A 178 10.90 8.38 -8.41
N GLY A 179 11.49 9.44 -8.96
CA GLY A 179 10.71 10.51 -9.62
C GLY A 179 9.96 10.05 -10.89
N GLU A 180 10.39 8.96 -11.54
CA GLU A 180 9.64 8.31 -12.62
C GLU A 180 8.47 7.47 -12.09
N LEU A 181 8.63 6.78 -10.95
CA LEU A 181 7.57 6.07 -10.26
C LEU A 181 6.47 7.04 -9.79
N ASP A 182 6.83 8.15 -9.15
CA ASP A 182 5.89 9.15 -8.66
C ASP A 182 5.06 9.74 -9.81
N ARG A 183 5.71 10.10 -10.93
CA ARG A 183 5.04 10.58 -12.15
C ARG A 183 4.09 9.55 -12.76
N LEU A 184 4.40 8.25 -12.65
CA LEU A 184 3.50 7.18 -13.09
C LEU A 184 2.31 7.03 -12.12
N GLN A 185 2.52 7.14 -10.81
CA GLN A 185 1.44 7.11 -9.82
C GLN A 185 0.45 8.28 -10.03
N THR A 186 0.94 9.51 -10.22
CA THR A 186 0.09 10.67 -10.54
C THR A 186 -0.73 10.43 -11.81
N ARG A 187 -0.09 9.94 -12.89
CA ARG A 187 -0.79 9.61 -14.15
C ARG A 187 -1.82 8.50 -14.03
N ILE A 188 -1.61 7.55 -13.12
CA ILE A 188 -2.60 6.50 -12.82
C ILE A 188 -3.80 7.11 -12.08
N ALA A 189 -3.56 7.99 -11.09
CA ALA A 189 -4.62 8.69 -10.38
C ALA A 189 -5.44 9.62 -11.30
N GLU A 190 -4.78 10.39 -12.16
CA GLU A 190 -5.41 11.22 -13.20
C GLU A 190 -6.33 10.38 -14.12
N LYS A 191 -5.83 9.25 -14.63
CA LYS A 191 -6.63 8.36 -15.50
C LYS A 191 -7.79 7.70 -14.76
N LEU A 192 -7.62 7.32 -13.50
CA LEU A 192 -8.67 6.71 -12.68
C LEU A 192 -9.77 7.73 -12.33
N HIS A 193 -9.40 9.00 -12.13
CA HIS A 193 -10.38 10.09 -12.02
C HIS A 193 -11.15 10.29 -13.34
N LEU A 194 -10.44 10.39 -14.47
CA LEU A 194 -11.07 10.56 -15.79
C LEU A 194 -12.00 9.39 -16.13
N GLN A 195 -11.63 8.14 -15.80
CA GLN A 195 -12.50 6.97 -15.97
C GLN A 195 -13.80 7.14 -15.18
N LYS A 196 -13.74 7.49 -13.89
CA LYS A 196 -14.93 7.70 -13.05
C LYS A 196 -15.83 8.83 -13.57
N GLN A 197 -15.24 9.89 -14.11
CA GLN A 197 -16.00 10.97 -14.74
C GLN A 197 -16.74 10.47 -15.99
N LEU A 198 -16.06 9.72 -16.87
CA LEU A 198 -16.68 9.13 -18.06
C LEU A 198 -17.76 8.11 -17.72
N GLU A 199 -17.59 7.31 -16.66
CA GLU A 199 -18.61 6.38 -16.15
C GLU A 199 -19.89 7.14 -15.69
N LEU A 200 -19.72 8.30 -15.04
CA LEU A 200 -20.82 9.16 -14.61
C LEU A 200 -21.49 9.88 -15.81
N GLU A 201 -20.71 10.39 -16.76
CA GLU A 201 -21.23 10.99 -18.00
C GLU A 201 -22.01 9.98 -18.86
N LEU A 202 -21.53 8.73 -18.94
CA LEU A 202 -22.24 7.63 -19.61
C LEU A 202 -23.55 7.25 -18.89
N ALA A 203 -23.59 7.28 -17.55
CA ALA A 203 -24.82 7.04 -16.80
C ALA A 203 -25.87 8.15 -17.03
N ILE A 204 -25.44 9.42 -17.07
CA ILE A 204 -26.32 10.55 -17.41
C ILE A 204 -26.85 10.41 -18.85
N LEU A 205 -25.98 10.08 -19.81
CA LEU A 205 -26.37 9.88 -21.21
C LEU A 205 -27.33 8.70 -21.39
N ALA A 206 -27.16 7.62 -20.62
CA ALA A 206 -28.08 6.48 -20.63
C ALA A 206 -29.47 6.87 -20.10
N ASN A 207 -29.54 7.62 -19.00
CA ASN A 207 -30.79 8.11 -18.45
C ASN A 207 -31.51 9.06 -19.43
N HIS A 208 -30.81 10.03 -20.02
CA HIS A 208 -31.41 10.96 -20.98
C HIS A 208 -31.86 10.25 -22.28
N LYS A 209 -31.15 9.20 -22.71
CA LYS A 209 -31.61 8.33 -23.81
C LYS A 209 -32.91 7.58 -23.45
N GLN A 210 -33.09 7.16 -22.20
CA GLN A 210 -34.32 6.51 -21.74
C GLN A 210 -35.48 7.52 -21.66
N GLU A 211 -35.23 8.72 -21.17
CA GLU A 211 -36.16 9.85 -21.12
C GLU A 211 -36.69 10.22 -22.51
N LEU A 212 -35.80 10.51 -23.47
CA LEU A 212 -36.15 10.76 -24.88
C LEU A 212 -36.86 9.56 -25.53
N GLY A 213 -36.58 8.33 -25.08
CA GLY A 213 -37.28 7.12 -25.51
C GLY A 213 -38.73 7.06 -25.04
N GLY A 214 -39.01 7.57 -23.83
CA GLY A 214 -40.36 7.77 -23.31
C GLY A 214 -41.11 8.88 -24.07
N GLU A 215 -40.51 10.07 -24.21
CA GLU A 215 -41.10 11.18 -24.96
C GLU A 215 -41.46 10.79 -26.41
N ALA A 216 -40.60 10.03 -27.09
CA ALA A 216 -40.87 9.52 -28.44
C ALA A 216 -42.02 8.51 -28.48
N TYR A 217 -42.22 7.70 -27.43
CA TYR A 217 -43.34 6.77 -27.31
C TYR A 217 -44.66 7.51 -27.05
N ASP A 218 -44.65 8.50 -26.16
CA ASP A 218 -45.82 9.31 -25.84
C ASP A 218 -46.22 10.18 -27.04
N LEU A 219 -45.25 10.81 -27.73
CA LEU A 219 -45.51 11.57 -28.95
C LEU A 219 -46.10 10.67 -30.06
N LYS A 220 -45.57 9.45 -30.25
CA LYS A 220 -46.15 8.46 -31.18
C LYS A 220 -47.60 8.11 -30.82
N THR A 221 -47.88 7.93 -29.54
CA THR A 221 -49.23 7.60 -29.02
C THR A 221 -50.19 8.76 -29.27
N ASN A 222 -49.76 10.00 -29.00
CA ASN A 222 -50.52 11.22 -29.29
C ASN A 222 -50.79 11.40 -30.80
N ILE A 223 -49.79 11.15 -31.66
CA ILE A 223 -49.97 11.16 -33.12
C ILE A 223 -51.01 10.13 -33.57
N GLN A 224 -50.99 8.92 -33.00
CA GLN A 224 -51.97 7.88 -33.33
C GLN A 224 -53.39 8.26 -32.88
N ALA A 225 -53.56 8.81 -31.68
CA ALA A 225 -54.85 9.30 -31.18
C ALA A 225 -55.38 10.49 -32.02
N LEU A 226 -54.51 11.43 -32.41
CA LEU A 226 -54.87 12.53 -33.31
C LEU A 226 -55.27 12.04 -34.70
N LYS A 227 -54.60 11.00 -35.24
CA LYS A 227 -54.97 10.37 -36.51
C LYS A 227 -56.37 9.73 -36.43
N GLN A 228 -56.64 8.94 -35.39
CA GLN A 228 -57.97 8.35 -35.15
C GLN A 228 -59.06 9.42 -35.03
N ARG A 229 -58.80 10.52 -34.30
CA ARG A 229 -59.72 11.64 -34.20
C ARG A 229 -59.95 12.34 -35.54
N GLY A 230 -58.92 12.49 -36.38
CA GLY A 230 -59.04 13.01 -37.74
C GLY A 230 -59.89 12.10 -38.63
N GLU A 231 -59.72 10.79 -38.53
CA GLU A 231 -60.53 9.79 -39.23
C GLU A 231 -61.99 9.85 -38.78
N GLN A 232 -62.27 9.94 -37.47
CA GLN A 232 -63.62 10.15 -36.93
C GLN A 232 -64.28 11.42 -37.47
N ILE A 233 -63.59 12.57 -37.39
CA ILE A 233 -64.09 13.85 -37.91
C ILE A 233 -64.41 13.74 -39.41
N ASN A 234 -63.58 13.07 -40.19
CA ASN A 234 -63.83 12.86 -41.61
C ASN A 234 -65.09 12.00 -41.87
N HIS A 235 -65.35 10.96 -41.07
CA HIS A 235 -66.59 10.19 -41.15
C HIS A 235 -67.81 11.05 -40.78
N SER A 236 -67.74 11.85 -39.72
CA SER A 236 -68.81 12.78 -39.33
C SER A 236 -69.08 13.84 -40.41
N LEU A 237 -68.06 14.35 -41.09
CA LEU A 237 -68.21 15.29 -42.21
C LEU A 237 -68.83 14.64 -43.45
N LEU A 238 -68.51 13.38 -43.74
CA LEU A 238 -69.17 12.62 -44.81
C LEU A 238 -70.65 12.37 -44.49
N TYR A 239 -70.97 11.97 -43.25
CA TYR A 239 -72.35 11.83 -42.79
C TYR A 239 -73.13 13.14 -42.89
N LEU A 240 -72.56 14.24 -42.39
CA LEU A 240 -73.19 15.56 -42.43
C LEU A 240 -73.39 16.07 -43.87
N ARG A 241 -72.48 15.74 -44.80
CA ARG A 241 -72.65 16.01 -46.23
C ARG A 241 -73.81 15.21 -46.84
N MET A 242 -73.97 13.93 -46.49
CA MET A 242 -75.11 13.13 -46.95
C MET A 242 -76.43 13.68 -46.41
N GLN A 243 -76.49 14.03 -45.12
CA GLN A 243 -77.65 14.69 -44.52
C GLN A 243 -77.98 16.05 -45.18
N HIS A 244 -76.97 16.87 -45.49
CA HIS A 244 -77.18 18.12 -46.23
C HIS A 244 -77.73 17.86 -47.64
N GLN A 245 -77.26 16.82 -48.32
CA GLN A 245 -77.78 16.46 -49.64
C GLN A 245 -79.24 15.99 -49.56
N GLU A 246 -79.57 15.10 -48.61
CA GLU A 246 -80.95 14.64 -48.35
C GLU A 246 -81.90 15.80 -48.03
N VAL A 247 -81.48 16.75 -47.18
CA VAL A 247 -82.24 17.97 -46.88
C VAL A 247 -82.39 18.87 -48.11
N GLN A 248 -81.40 18.95 -48.99
CA GLN A 248 -81.46 19.77 -50.20
C GLN A 248 -82.30 19.13 -51.32
N GLU A 249 -82.31 17.80 -51.42
CA GLU A 249 -83.24 17.03 -52.28
C GLU A 249 -84.68 17.15 -51.76
N SER A 250 -84.88 17.12 -50.44
CA SER A 250 -86.17 17.41 -49.81
C SER A 250 -86.63 18.87 -50.02
N LEU A 251 -85.70 19.83 -49.93
CA LEU A 251 -85.99 21.26 -50.18
C LEU A 251 -86.43 21.48 -51.63
N THR A 252 -85.65 21.01 -52.60
CA THR A 252 -85.97 21.18 -54.04
C THR A 252 -87.25 20.43 -54.44
N SER A 253 -87.54 19.28 -53.82
CA SER A 253 -88.84 18.60 -53.95
C SER A 253 -90.00 19.44 -53.38
N MET A 254 -89.79 20.11 -52.24
CA MET A 254 -90.79 20.99 -51.62
C MET A 254 -90.98 22.31 -52.40
N GLU A 255 -89.91 22.87 -52.97
CA GLU A 255 -89.95 24.02 -53.88
C GLU A 255 -90.73 23.69 -55.16
N SER A 256 -90.43 22.56 -55.81
CA SER A 256 -91.16 22.09 -56.98
C SER A 256 -92.65 21.85 -56.68
N LYS A 257 -92.97 21.31 -55.50
CA LYS A 257 -94.35 21.14 -55.04
C LYS A 257 -95.04 22.48 -54.71
N LEU A 258 -94.28 23.48 -54.25
CA LEU A 258 -94.80 24.83 -54.02
C LEU A 258 -95.09 25.53 -55.35
N GLU A 259 -94.21 25.40 -56.34
CA GLU A 259 -94.43 25.83 -57.73
C GLU A 259 -95.66 25.12 -58.35
N GLU A 260 -95.81 23.80 -58.15
CA GLU A 260 -97.00 23.06 -58.57
C GLU A 260 -98.28 23.63 -57.93
N MET A 261 -98.29 23.83 -56.62
CA MET A 261 -99.44 24.43 -55.91
C MET A 261 -99.69 25.87 -56.35
N GLN A 262 -98.66 26.66 -56.63
CA GLN A 262 -98.79 28.03 -57.11
C GLN A 262 -99.38 28.09 -58.52
N ASN A 263 -98.98 27.17 -59.40
CA ASN A 263 -99.59 26.98 -60.71
C ASN A 263 -101.04 26.46 -60.59
N GLN A 264 -101.34 25.55 -59.67
CA GLN A 264 -102.73 25.14 -59.38
C GLN A 264 -103.59 26.30 -58.83
N VAL A 265 -103.01 27.21 -58.05
CA VAL A 265 -103.68 28.43 -57.58
C VAL A 265 -103.92 29.41 -58.73
N LEU A 266 -102.94 29.63 -59.61
CA LEU A 266 -103.12 30.45 -60.83
C LEU A 266 -104.22 29.88 -61.72
N VAL A 267 -104.20 28.57 -62.03
CA VAL A 267 -105.27 27.91 -62.80
C VAL A 267 -106.63 28.02 -62.11
N LYS A 268 -106.68 28.00 -60.77
CA LYS A 268 -107.93 28.25 -60.02
C LYS A 268 -108.36 29.72 -60.01
N GLN A 269 -107.43 30.66 -60.09
CA GLN A 269 -107.73 32.08 -60.26
C GLN A 269 -108.23 32.37 -61.68
N GLU A 270 -107.62 31.79 -62.72
CA GLU A 270 -108.12 31.83 -64.10
C GLU A 270 -109.49 31.17 -64.20
N GLN A 271 -109.70 29.99 -63.60
CA GLN A 271 -111.02 29.36 -63.52
C GLN A 271 -112.04 30.21 -62.75
N GLN A 272 -111.64 30.93 -61.70
CA GLN A 272 -112.51 31.82 -60.95
C GLN A 272 -112.82 33.11 -61.73
N GLU A 273 -111.87 33.67 -62.46
CA GLU A 273 -112.07 34.82 -63.33
C GLU A 273 -112.93 34.46 -64.53
N GLN A 274 -112.75 33.28 -65.10
CA GLN A 274 -113.63 32.72 -66.13
C GLN A 274 -115.02 32.38 -65.57
N LEU A 275 -115.14 31.84 -64.34
CA LEU A 275 -116.44 31.69 -63.67
C LEU A 275 -117.09 33.04 -63.37
N ASN A 276 -116.32 34.10 -63.11
CA ASN A 276 -116.83 35.45 -62.90
C ASN A 276 -117.26 36.09 -64.22
N GLN A 277 -116.57 35.82 -65.33
CA GLN A 277 -117.03 36.20 -66.68
C GLN A 277 -118.27 35.41 -67.07
N ASP A 278 -118.33 34.11 -66.81
CA ASP A 278 -119.52 33.29 -67.03
C ASP A 278 -120.68 33.71 -66.12
N LEU A 279 -120.42 34.14 -64.87
CA LEU A 279 -121.41 34.77 -63.99
C LEU A 279 -121.86 36.13 -64.51
N ALA A 280 -120.97 36.98 -65.03
CA ALA A 280 -121.34 38.26 -65.63
C ALA A 280 -122.14 38.04 -66.93
N ASN A 281 -121.81 37.02 -67.71
CA ASN A 281 -122.58 36.56 -68.86
C ASN A 281 -123.93 35.99 -68.42
N LEU A 282 -124.00 35.24 -67.31
CA LEU A 282 -125.26 34.74 -66.75
C LEU A 282 -126.11 35.86 -66.15
N GLU A 283 -125.50 36.88 -65.55
CA GLU A 283 -126.18 38.05 -64.98
C GLU A 283 -126.69 38.97 -66.10
N HIS A 284 -125.95 39.09 -67.21
CA HIS A 284 -126.44 39.73 -68.44
C HIS A 284 -127.55 38.91 -69.10
N LEU A 285 -127.40 37.58 -69.22
CA LEU A 285 -128.43 36.68 -69.75
C LEU A 285 -129.68 36.72 -68.86
N LYS A 286 -129.51 36.84 -67.54
CA LYS A 286 -130.57 37.01 -66.55
C LYS A 286 -131.21 38.39 -66.64
N GLN A 287 -130.47 39.48 -66.82
CA GLN A 287 -131.06 40.81 -67.05
C GLN A 287 -131.83 40.85 -68.38
N GLN A 288 -131.34 40.15 -69.39
CA GLN A 288 -132.03 39.96 -70.67
C GLN A 288 -133.30 39.10 -70.49
N LEU A 289 -133.22 37.98 -69.76
CA LEU A 289 -134.39 37.19 -69.36
C LEU A 289 -135.35 37.97 -68.45
N GLU A 290 -134.89 38.87 -67.58
CA GLU A 290 -135.74 39.71 -66.72
C GLU A 290 -136.41 40.84 -67.51
N SER A 291 -135.78 41.32 -68.58
CA SER A 291 -136.42 42.18 -69.58
C SER A 291 -137.53 41.42 -70.32
N ASP A 292 -137.21 40.26 -70.88
CA ASP A 292 -138.16 39.40 -71.60
C ASP A 292 -139.28 38.91 -70.65
N TYR A 293 -138.97 38.64 -69.38
CA TYR A 293 -139.94 38.23 -68.36
C TYR A 293 -140.84 39.36 -67.91
N ARG A 294 -140.37 40.62 -67.81
CA ARG A 294 -141.28 41.77 -67.59
C ARG A 294 -142.23 41.96 -68.78
N GLN A 295 -141.74 41.72 -70.00
CA GLN A 295 -142.56 41.78 -71.20
C GLN A 295 -143.61 40.65 -71.21
N LEU A 296 -143.23 39.42 -70.86
CA LEU A 296 -144.14 38.26 -70.79
C LEU A 296 -145.09 38.28 -69.58
N GLN A 297 -144.65 38.82 -68.44
CA GLN A 297 -145.47 38.97 -67.22
C GLN A 297 -146.62 39.99 -67.44
N SER A 298 -146.42 40.96 -68.34
CA SER A 298 -147.48 41.86 -68.80
C SER A 298 -148.60 41.14 -69.57
N GLU A 299 -148.34 39.93 -70.07
CA GLU A 299 -149.23 39.14 -70.92
C GLU A 299 -149.84 37.92 -70.18
N MET A 300 -149.19 37.43 -69.12
CA MET A 300 -149.62 36.23 -68.37
C MET A 300 -150.51 36.46 -67.13
N GLU A 301 -150.66 37.69 -66.61
CA GLU A 301 -151.56 37.95 -65.46
C GLU A 301 -153.08 37.79 -65.77
N PHE A 302 -153.43 37.36 -67.00
CA PHE A 302 -154.77 36.91 -67.35
C PHE A 302 -155.08 35.44 -66.92
N PHE A 303 -154.07 34.58 -66.70
CA PHE A 303 -154.30 33.15 -66.41
C PHE A 303 -153.61 32.62 -65.14
N GLN A 304 -154.45 32.15 -64.21
CA GLN A 304 -154.24 31.06 -63.23
C GLN A 304 -152.90 31.02 -62.45
N LYS A 305 -152.81 31.26 -61.14
CA LYS A 305 -153.72 30.93 -60.01
C LYS A 305 -153.97 29.41 -59.82
N LEU A 306 -152.96 28.66 -59.32
CA LEU A 306 -153.10 27.52 -58.37
C LEU A 306 -151.75 26.89 -57.94
N SER A 307 -151.58 26.61 -56.62
CA SER A 307 -150.68 25.64 -55.93
C SER A 307 -149.15 25.57 -56.25
N GLN A 308 -148.19 25.24 -55.36
CA GLN A 308 -147.95 25.18 -53.88
C GLN A 308 -147.06 23.94 -53.51
N PHE A 309 -146.19 24.08 -52.49
CA PHE A 309 -145.47 23.03 -51.71
C PHE A 309 -144.37 22.19 -52.45
N ASN A 310 -143.34 21.58 -51.82
CA ASN A 310 -142.79 21.47 -50.43
C ASN A 310 -141.22 21.37 -50.56
N PHE A 311 -140.35 21.92 -49.69
CA PHE A 311 -139.79 21.38 -48.42
C PHE A 311 -139.13 19.96 -48.48
N LEU A 312 -138.06 19.58 -47.73
CA LEU A 312 -137.52 20.10 -46.44
C LEU A 312 -135.92 20.18 -46.34
N PRO A 313 -135.07 19.58 -45.42
CA PRO A 313 -133.84 20.30 -44.94
C PRO A 313 -132.48 19.52 -44.69
N SER A 314 -131.46 20.27 -44.20
CA SER A 314 -130.49 19.93 -43.09
C SER A 314 -129.21 19.04 -43.22
N SER A 315 -128.03 19.70 -43.17
CA SER A 315 -126.89 19.57 -42.18
C SER A 315 -126.27 18.16 -41.88
N PRO A 316 -125.40 17.89 -40.85
CA PRO A 316 -124.63 18.74 -39.91
C PRO A 316 -123.14 18.33 -39.61
N LYS A 317 -122.45 19.18 -38.79
CA LYS A 317 -121.45 18.93 -37.72
C LYS A 317 -120.34 17.83 -37.80
N ILE A 318 -119.09 18.31 -37.64
CA ILE A 318 -118.13 18.07 -36.51
C ILE A 318 -118.22 16.74 -35.72
N GLU A 319 -117.09 16.03 -35.58
CA GLU A 319 -116.72 15.36 -34.31
C GLU A 319 -115.19 15.26 -34.10
N LEU A 320 -114.76 15.05 -32.85
CA LEU A 320 -113.37 15.15 -32.36
C LEU A 320 -113.09 13.98 -31.40
N LYS A 321 -112.04 13.17 -31.61
CA LYS A 321 -111.64 12.08 -30.69
C LYS A 321 -110.11 11.88 -30.63
N LEU A 322 -109.58 11.93 -29.41
CA LEU A 322 -108.33 11.26 -28.97
C LEU A 322 -108.76 9.91 -28.37
N PRO A 323 -107.95 8.82 -28.45
CA PRO A 323 -106.64 8.75 -27.78
C PRO A 323 -105.54 7.98 -28.54
N ASN A 324 -104.31 7.97 -27.99
CA ASN A 324 -103.31 6.87 -27.97
C ASN A 324 -101.90 7.44 -27.75
N LEU A 325 -101.40 7.50 -26.51
CA LEU A 325 -100.10 8.09 -26.17
C LEU A 325 -99.27 7.31 -25.11
N LEU A 326 -99.41 5.98 -25.06
CA LEU A 326 -98.49 5.11 -24.32
C LEU A 326 -98.03 3.93 -25.19
N PRO A 327 -96.72 3.62 -25.30
CA PRO A 327 -96.22 2.44 -26.02
C PRO A 327 -96.62 1.14 -25.33
N LYS A 328 -96.83 0.07 -26.11
CA LYS A 328 -97.23 -1.26 -25.57
C LYS A 328 -96.24 -1.82 -24.55
N SER A 329 -94.94 -1.52 -24.67
CA SER A 329 -93.91 -1.96 -23.73
C SER A 329 -94.11 -1.43 -22.31
N TRP A 330 -94.68 -0.23 -22.15
CA TRP A 330 -94.91 0.37 -20.83
C TRP A 330 -95.99 -0.36 -20.01
N LEU A 331 -96.92 -1.06 -20.67
CA LEU A 331 -97.94 -1.85 -19.99
C LEU A 331 -97.35 -3.09 -19.30
N THR A 332 -96.33 -3.72 -19.88
CA THR A 332 -95.63 -4.86 -19.27
C THR A 332 -94.78 -4.45 -18.07
N TRP A 333 -94.17 -3.26 -18.12
CA TRP A 333 -93.44 -2.69 -16.98
C TRP A 333 -94.36 -2.30 -15.81
N LEU A 334 -95.58 -1.84 -16.09
CA LEU A 334 -96.59 -1.58 -15.06
C LEU A 334 -97.03 -2.85 -14.33
N ASP A 335 -97.22 -3.94 -15.07
CA ASP A 335 -97.59 -5.25 -14.51
C ASP A 335 -96.49 -5.81 -13.60
N PHE A 336 -95.23 -5.76 -14.05
CA PHE A 336 -94.06 -6.14 -13.23
C PHE A 336 -93.98 -5.36 -11.91
N ILE A 337 -94.07 -4.03 -11.93
CA ILE A 337 -93.97 -3.21 -10.72
C ILE A 337 -95.10 -3.50 -9.72
N GLN A 338 -96.30 -3.86 -10.19
CA GLN A 338 -97.41 -4.26 -9.32
C GLN A 338 -97.25 -5.65 -8.69
N GLN A 339 -96.30 -6.47 -9.17
CA GLN A 339 -95.98 -7.79 -8.61
C GLN A 339 -94.83 -7.75 -7.58
N LEU A 340 -94.14 -6.61 -7.45
CA LEU A 340 -93.13 -6.36 -6.42
C LEU A 340 -93.79 -5.86 -5.13
N SER A 341 -93.40 -6.42 -3.99
CA SER A 341 -93.74 -5.86 -2.67
C SER A 341 -93.14 -4.46 -2.47
N ASP A 342 -93.66 -3.70 -1.50
CA ASP A 342 -93.19 -2.34 -1.21
C ASP A 342 -91.66 -2.30 -0.97
N ASN A 343 -91.11 -3.32 -0.30
CA ASN A 343 -89.68 -3.45 -0.02
C ASN A 343 -88.85 -3.79 -1.27
N GLU A 344 -89.39 -4.59 -2.19
CA GLU A 344 -88.78 -4.86 -3.49
C GLU A 344 -88.83 -3.62 -4.41
N GLN A 345 -89.92 -2.84 -4.39
CA GLN A 345 -90.02 -1.55 -5.09
C GLN A 345 -89.00 -0.54 -4.54
N ASN A 346 -88.90 -0.42 -3.21
CA ASN A 346 -87.92 0.44 -2.53
C ASN A 346 -86.47 0.00 -2.85
N ALA A 347 -86.20 -1.31 -2.86
CA ALA A 347 -84.88 -1.85 -3.21
C ALA A 347 -84.53 -1.62 -4.68
N LEU A 348 -85.46 -1.84 -5.61
CA LEU A 348 -85.28 -1.53 -7.03
C LEU A 348 -85.01 -0.02 -7.23
N LYS A 349 -85.71 0.86 -6.51
CA LYS A 349 -85.44 2.30 -6.53
C LYS A 349 -84.01 2.62 -6.05
N ALA A 350 -83.60 2.08 -4.90
CA ALA A 350 -82.25 2.26 -4.38
C ALA A 350 -81.15 1.78 -5.36
N ILE A 351 -81.40 0.69 -6.09
CA ILE A 351 -80.50 0.18 -7.13
C ILE A 351 -80.45 1.12 -8.36
N LEU A 352 -81.60 1.65 -8.79
CA LEU A 352 -81.70 2.62 -9.91
C LEU A 352 -81.15 4.02 -9.58
N ASP A 353 -81.05 4.37 -8.31
CA ASP A 353 -80.38 5.59 -7.81
C ASP A 353 -78.91 5.32 -7.37
N LYS A 354 -78.47 4.05 -7.40
CA LYS A 354 -77.15 3.56 -6.95
C LYS A 354 -76.82 3.90 -5.49
N ASP A 355 -77.82 3.89 -4.61
CA ASP A 355 -77.67 4.08 -3.16
C ASP A 355 -77.51 2.75 -2.42
N GLU A 356 -76.24 2.38 -2.16
CA GLU A 356 -75.85 1.18 -1.41
C GLU A 356 -76.32 1.23 0.06
N VAL A 357 -76.49 2.42 0.63
CA VAL A 357 -76.85 2.62 2.04
C VAL A 357 -78.36 2.42 2.23
N ALA A 358 -79.16 2.94 1.31
CA ALA A 358 -80.60 2.67 1.27
C ALA A 358 -80.88 1.17 1.05
N LEU A 359 -80.20 0.53 0.08
CA LEU A 359 -80.39 -0.89 -0.22
C LEU A 359 -80.06 -1.80 0.98
N LYS A 360 -78.97 -1.51 1.72
CA LYS A 360 -78.64 -2.23 2.95
C LYS A 360 -79.68 -2.04 4.04
N ARG A 361 -80.14 -0.80 4.26
CA ARG A 361 -81.15 -0.50 5.27
C ARG A 361 -82.46 -1.26 5.02
N ILE A 362 -82.92 -1.33 3.78
CA ILE A 362 -84.14 -2.07 3.40
C ILE A 362 -83.97 -3.59 3.64
N ALA A 363 -82.79 -4.15 3.38
CA ALA A 363 -82.50 -5.55 3.69
C ALA A 363 -82.47 -5.80 5.21
N ASP A 364 -81.82 -4.93 5.99
CA ASP A 364 -81.76 -5.00 7.45
C ASP A 364 -83.15 -4.86 8.10
N GLU A 365 -84.01 -3.98 7.56
CA GLU A 365 -85.41 -3.76 8.00
C GLU A 365 -86.27 -5.03 7.82
N GLU A 366 -86.04 -5.81 6.76
CA GLU A 366 -86.72 -7.09 6.47
C GLU A 366 -86.03 -8.32 7.09
N PHE A 367 -84.95 -8.16 7.85
CA PHE A 367 -84.09 -9.26 8.32
C PHE A 367 -83.52 -10.16 7.20
N THR A 368 -83.33 -9.61 6.01
CA THR A 368 -82.76 -10.30 4.84
C THR A 368 -81.35 -9.79 4.52
N ILE A 369 -80.72 -10.35 3.47
CA ILE A 369 -79.50 -9.80 2.88
C ILE A 369 -79.82 -9.15 1.53
N PRO A 370 -79.13 -8.08 1.10
CA PRO A 370 -79.43 -7.38 -0.16
C PRO A 370 -79.53 -8.29 -1.39
N GLN A 371 -78.67 -9.32 -1.47
CA GLN A 371 -78.71 -10.29 -2.58
C GLN A 371 -80.03 -11.10 -2.61
N SER A 372 -80.71 -11.29 -1.48
CA SER A 372 -82.02 -11.95 -1.43
C SER A 372 -83.11 -11.10 -2.07
N LEU A 373 -83.09 -9.79 -1.85
CA LEU A 373 -84.01 -8.84 -2.50
C LEU A 373 -83.71 -8.73 -4.00
N ILE A 374 -82.44 -8.65 -4.38
CA ILE A 374 -82.00 -8.64 -5.79
C ILE A 374 -82.45 -9.92 -6.51
N ASN A 375 -82.31 -11.08 -5.87
CA ASN A 375 -82.78 -12.35 -6.42
C ASN A 375 -84.32 -12.37 -6.56
N SER A 376 -85.07 -11.96 -5.54
CA SER A 376 -86.55 -11.93 -5.60
C SER A 376 -87.09 -11.02 -6.71
N ILE A 377 -86.48 -9.83 -6.89
CA ILE A 377 -86.79 -8.92 -8.00
C ILE A 377 -86.48 -9.58 -9.36
N ASN A 378 -85.38 -10.33 -9.47
CA ASN A 378 -85.04 -11.08 -10.68
C ASN A 378 -85.95 -12.29 -10.94
N ASP A 379 -86.42 -12.98 -9.90
CA ASP A 379 -87.37 -14.09 -10.05
C ASP A 379 -88.72 -13.56 -10.58
N ARG A 380 -89.19 -12.40 -10.09
CA ARG A 380 -90.36 -11.67 -10.63
C ARG A 380 -90.14 -11.15 -12.06
N ALA A 381 -88.92 -10.74 -12.38
CA ALA A 381 -88.54 -10.35 -13.73
C ALA A 381 -88.59 -11.54 -14.70
N LEU A 382 -88.11 -12.71 -14.24
CA LEU A 382 -88.15 -13.96 -14.99
C LEU A 382 -89.60 -14.47 -15.20
N GLU A 383 -90.49 -14.27 -14.22
CA GLU A 383 -91.92 -14.55 -14.38
C GLU A 383 -92.60 -13.60 -15.40
N THR A 384 -92.25 -12.31 -15.42
CA THR A 384 -92.95 -11.29 -16.24
C THR A 384 -92.36 -11.10 -17.64
N PHE A 385 -91.03 -11.05 -17.77
CA PHE A 385 -90.30 -10.77 -19.02
C PHE A 385 -89.58 -11.99 -19.60
N GLN A 386 -89.45 -13.09 -18.84
CA GLN A 386 -88.64 -14.27 -19.18
C GLN A 386 -87.12 -13.99 -19.27
N ASP A 387 -86.65 -12.92 -18.64
CA ASP A 387 -85.22 -12.57 -18.48
C ASP A 387 -84.97 -11.83 -17.15
N ILE A 388 -83.70 -11.70 -16.76
CA ILE A 388 -83.25 -11.01 -15.55
C ILE A 388 -82.93 -9.54 -15.81
N ILE A 389 -83.40 -8.65 -14.92
CA ILE A 389 -83.20 -7.19 -15.04
C ILE A 389 -81.90 -6.74 -14.35
N LEU A 390 -81.47 -7.43 -13.29
CA LEU A 390 -80.37 -7.03 -12.42
C LEU A 390 -79.22 -8.04 -12.47
N VAL A 391 -78.02 -7.58 -12.81
CA VAL A 391 -76.82 -8.43 -12.94
C VAL A 391 -75.82 -8.05 -11.85
N THR A 392 -75.78 -8.85 -10.77
CA THR A 392 -74.69 -8.78 -9.79
C THR A 392 -73.37 -9.18 -10.45
N ARG A 393 -72.28 -8.46 -10.17
CA ARG A 393 -70.90 -8.87 -10.47
C ARG A 393 -70.19 -9.16 -9.16
N ASP A 394 -69.24 -10.09 -9.17
CA ASP A 394 -68.77 -10.82 -7.97
C ASP A 394 -68.21 -9.99 -6.79
N ASP A 395 -67.86 -8.70 -7.00
CA ASP A 395 -67.38 -7.78 -5.97
C ASP A 395 -68.32 -6.57 -5.69
N ALA A 396 -69.52 -6.51 -6.28
CA ALA A 396 -70.41 -5.33 -6.22
C ALA A 396 -71.72 -5.59 -5.45
N VAL A 397 -71.99 -4.76 -4.43
CA VAL A 397 -73.22 -4.85 -3.60
C VAL A 397 -74.47 -4.30 -4.30
N ILE A 398 -74.28 -3.37 -5.25
CA ILE A 398 -75.34 -2.91 -6.17
C ILE A 398 -75.15 -3.67 -7.50
N PRO A 399 -76.18 -4.34 -8.03
CA PRO A 399 -76.13 -4.96 -9.35
C PRO A 399 -76.24 -3.89 -10.45
N ASP A 400 -75.60 -4.12 -11.60
CA ASP A 400 -75.85 -3.29 -12.78
C ASP A 400 -77.14 -3.75 -13.48
N VAL A 401 -77.91 -2.79 -14.02
CA VAL A 401 -79.09 -3.10 -14.84
C VAL A 401 -78.64 -3.75 -16.15
N ASN A 402 -79.31 -4.82 -16.56
CA ASN A 402 -79.09 -5.51 -17.83
C ASN A 402 -79.20 -4.53 -19.01
N GLN A 403 -78.25 -4.63 -19.94
CA GLN A 403 -78.03 -3.64 -21.01
C GLN A 403 -79.25 -3.48 -21.94
N GLU A 404 -80.08 -4.52 -22.09
CA GLU A 404 -81.31 -4.45 -22.89
C GLU A 404 -82.41 -3.58 -22.25
N TYR A 405 -82.41 -3.44 -20.92
CA TYR A 405 -83.37 -2.63 -20.16
C TYR A 405 -82.82 -1.28 -19.71
N ALA A 406 -81.51 -1.06 -19.81
CA ALA A 406 -80.86 0.21 -19.48
C ALA A 406 -81.44 1.41 -20.23
N SER A 407 -81.88 1.24 -21.48
CA SER A 407 -82.53 2.29 -22.29
C SER A 407 -83.92 2.69 -21.79
N ILE A 408 -84.58 1.85 -20.99
CA ILE A 408 -85.89 2.12 -20.37
C ILE A 408 -85.70 2.70 -18.96
N LEU A 409 -84.72 2.18 -18.22
CA LEU A 409 -84.54 2.45 -16.79
C LEU A 409 -83.52 3.55 -16.46
N LEU A 410 -82.61 3.91 -17.37
CA LEU A 410 -81.50 4.85 -17.12
C LEU A 410 -81.39 6.04 -18.09
N GLU A 411 -82.17 6.09 -19.19
CA GLU A 411 -82.24 7.28 -20.05
C GLU A 411 -83.09 8.41 -19.43
N PRO A 412 -82.95 9.68 -19.88
CA PRO A 412 -83.69 10.82 -19.31
C PRO A 412 -85.24 10.75 -19.43
N THR A 413 -85.76 9.83 -20.23
CA THR A 413 -87.19 9.47 -20.29
C THR A 413 -87.68 8.77 -19.01
N SER A 414 -86.77 8.21 -18.20
CA SER A 414 -87.06 7.51 -16.94
C SER A 414 -87.60 8.40 -15.81
N VAL A 415 -87.65 9.73 -15.95
CA VAL A 415 -88.29 10.64 -14.98
C VAL A 415 -89.73 10.17 -14.70
N TYR A 416 -90.51 9.90 -15.75
CA TYR A 416 -91.88 9.36 -15.63
C TYR A 416 -91.95 7.96 -15.02
N PHE A 417 -90.86 7.19 -15.00
CA PHE A 417 -90.81 5.86 -14.37
C PHE A 417 -90.45 5.97 -12.88
N LYS A 418 -89.50 6.85 -12.53
CA LYS A 418 -89.15 7.14 -11.12
C LYS A 418 -90.31 7.82 -10.38
N ASP A 419 -91.00 8.77 -11.02
CA ASP A 419 -92.24 9.36 -10.48
C ASP A 419 -93.33 8.28 -10.24
N LEU A 420 -93.39 7.23 -11.07
CA LEU A 420 -94.39 6.18 -10.96
C LEU A 420 -94.14 5.24 -9.77
N LEU A 421 -92.87 5.02 -9.41
CA LEU A 421 -92.47 4.32 -8.18
C LEU A 421 -92.79 5.11 -6.90
N ASP A 422 -92.94 6.43 -6.97
CA ASP A 422 -93.41 7.25 -5.84
C ASP A 422 -94.94 7.38 -5.79
N VAL A 423 -95.64 7.14 -6.90
CA VAL A 423 -97.12 7.14 -6.96
C VAL A 423 -97.73 5.88 -6.31
N THR A 424 -97.06 4.73 -6.32
CA THR A 424 -97.54 3.51 -5.63
C THR A 424 -97.58 3.67 -4.10
N HIS A 425 -96.60 4.37 -3.51
CA HIS A 425 -96.54 4.68 -2.07
C HIS A 425 -97.79 5.40 -1.53
N HIS A 426 -98.47 6.19 -2.37
CA HIS A 426 -99.68 6.92 -2.00
C HIS A 426 -101.00 6.17 -2.28
N THR A 427 -100.96 4.93 -2.80
CA THR A 427 -102.15 4.09 -2.97
C THR A 427 -102.18 2.87 -2.05
N ALA A 428 -101.04 2.29 -1.66
CA ALA A 428 -100.99 1.18 -0.70
C ALA A 428 -101.46 1.59 0.72
N SER A 429 -100.89 2.66 1.27
CA SER A 429 -101.13 3.11 2.66
C SER A 429 -102.55 3.58 2.95
N HIS A 430 -103.41 3.74 1.93
CA HIS A 430 -104.77 4.25 2.09
C HIS A 430 -105.88 3.16 2.05
N ILE A 431 -105.53 1.89 1.83
CA ILE A 431 -106.50 0.78 1.68
C ILE A 431 -106.56 -0.11 2.94
N THR A 432 -105.44 -0.34 3.63
CA THR A 432 -105.36 -1.21 4.83
C THR A 432 -105.99 -0.61 6.11
N SER A 433 -106.64 0.55 6.01
CA SER A 433 -107.35 1.22 7.12
C SER A 433 -108.88 1.02 7.08
N VAL A 434 -109.40 0.23 6.12
CA VAL A 434 -110.84 0.15 5.83
C VAL A 434 -111.43 -1.27 6.00
N MET A 435 -110.63 -2.28 6.38
CA MET A 435 -111.10 -3.68 6.50
C MET A 435 -110.85 -4.38 7.84
N GLU A 436 -110.33 -3.71 8.88
CA GLU A 436 -110.09 -4.34 10.20
C GLU A 436 -110.76 -3.63 11.40
N GLU A 437 -111.80 -2.82 11.15
CA GLU A 437 -112.67 -2.28 12.22
C GLU A 437 -114.18 -2.57 12.00
N GLN A 438 -114.50 -3.79 11.57
CA GLN A 438 -115.84 -4.38 11.79
C GLN A 438 -115.76 -5.85 12.24
N LYS A 439 -115.68 -6.02 13.57
CA LYS A 439 -115.50 -7.28 14.34
C LYS A 439 -114.02 -7.72 14.38
N SER A 440 -113.47 -8.14 15.53
CA SER A 440 -114.10 -8.40 16.85
C SER A 440 -113.19 -8.02 18.02
#